data_AF-A0A2D4L8B1-F1
#
_entry.id   AF-A0A2D4L8B1-F1
#
_cell.length_a   1.000
_cell.length_b   1.000
_cell.length_c   1.000
_cell.angle_alpha   90.00
_cell.angle_beta   90.00
_cell.angle_gamma   90.00
#
_symmetry.space_group_name_H-M   'P 1'
#
loop_
_entity.id
_entity.type
_entity.pdbx_description
1 polymer ?
#
loop_
_entity_poly.entity_id
_entity_poly.type
_entity_poly.pdbx_seq_one_letter_code
_entity_poly.pdbx_strand_id
1 'polypeptide(L)'
;IFFTDFYYARNIYNVYCYCSGNNSSVLHYGHAGAPNDKTIEDGDLCLFDMGGEYYCYGSDITCTFPANGKFTPDQKAIYEAVYRSSRAVFSSIKPGVAWPEMHRLADRVHLEELTKIGILHGNVEDMVTVHLGAVFMP
;
A
#
# COMPACT_ATOMS: atom_id res chain seq x y z
N ILE A 1 -0.41 15.44 2.61
CA ILE A 1 -1.49 16.43 2.87
C ILE A 1 -1.74 16.41 4.37
N PHE A 2 -1.40 17.48 5.08
CA PHE A 2 -1.73 17.67 6.51
C PHE A 2 -3.14 18.24 6.59
N PHE A 3 -4.02 17.65 7.40
CA PHE A 3 -5.23 18.32 7.87
C PHE A 3 -5.37 18.13 9.39
N THR A 4 -5.25 19.25 10.10
CA THR A 4 -5.79 19.49 11.43
C THR A 4 -7.31 19.74 11.34
N ASP A 5 -7.99 19.51 12.47
CA ASP A 5 -9.41 19.73 12.79
C ASP A 5 -10.42 18.60 12.51
N PHE A 6 -10.36 17.58 13.37
CA PHE A 6 -11.30 16.44 13.50
C PHE A 6 -12.52 16.73 14.41
N TYR A 7 -13.01 17.98 14.50
CA TYR A 7 -14.05 18.34 15.50
C TYR A 7 -15.51 18.37 14.99
N TYR A 8 -15.79 18.11 13.70
CA TYR A 8 -17.15 18.33 13.15
C TYR A 8 -17.78 17.18 12.34
N ALA A 9 -17.12 16.03 12.15
CA ALA A 9 -17.77 14.91 11.47
C ALA A 9 -18.60 14.08 12.46
N ARG A 10 -19.92 14.03 12.25
CA ARG A 10 -20.90 13.36 13.12
C ARG A 10 -20.99 11.84 12.93
N ASN A 11 -20.13 11.23 12.11
CA ASN A 11 -20.01 9.78 11.91
C ASN A 11 -18.56 9.43 11.52
N ILE A 12 -17.61 9.68 12.42
CA ILE A 12 -16.20 9.28 12.24
C ILE A 12 -16.04 7.84 12.74
N TYR A 13 -15.09 7.11 12.15
CA TYR A 13 -14.62 5.75 12.47
C TYR A 13 -15.20 4.62 11.62
N ASN A 14 -14.95 4.69 10.31
CA ASN A 14 -14.71 3.48 9.52
C ASN A 14 -13.20 3.22 9.51
N VAL A 15 -12.68 2.82 10.66
CA VAL A 15 -11.30 2.33 10.79
C VAL A 15 -11.32 0.89 10.32
N TYR A 16 -10.71 0.60 9.17
CA TYR A 16 -10.77 -0.74 8.59
C TYR A 16 -9.56 -1.59 8.96
N CYS A 17 -8.31 -1.12 8.79
CA CYS A 17 -7.14 -1.97 8.99
C CYS A 17 -6.03 -1.28 9.79
N TYR A 18 -5.76 -1.76 11.01
CA TYR A 18 -4.54 -1.46 11.76
C TYR A 18 -3.58 -2.65 11.69
N CYS A 19 -2.83 -2.72 10.60
CA CYS A 19 -1.92 -3.83 10.42
C CYS A 19 -0.53 -3.50 10.99
N SER A 20 0.08 -4.48 11.66
CA SER A 20 1.49 -4.44 12.06
C SER A 20 2.16 -5.78 11.78
N GLY A 21 3.41 -5.74 11.36
CA GLY A 21 4.18 -6.94 11.01
C GLY A 21 3.49 -7.74 9.90
N ASN A 22 3.34 -9.05 10.10
CA ASN A 22 2.73 -9.94 9.09
C ASN A 22 1.25 -9.63 8.80
N ASN A 23 0.52 -8.97 9.69
CA ASN A 23 -0.89 -8.61 9.40
C ASN A 23 -0.98 -7.60 8.25
N SER A 24 0.10 -6.89 7.93
CA SER A 24 0.17 -5.94 6.82
C SER A 24 0.11 -6.62 5.44
N SER A 25 0.14 -7.96 5.37
CA SER A 25 -0.12 -8.73 4.14
C SER A 25 -1.56 -9.25 4.03
N VAL A 26 -2.42 -9.01 5.02
CA VAL A 26 -3.85 -9.34 4.97
C VAL A 26 -4.62 -8.10 4.52
N LEU A 27 -5.05 -8.08 3.25
CA LEU A 27 -5.57 -6.88 2.58
C LEU A 27 -6.76 -6.21 3.29
N HIS A 28 -7.70 -7.01 3.81
CA HIS A 28 -8.84 -6.52 4.58
C HIS A 28 -8.81 -7.04 6.02
N TYR A 29 -7.68 -6.83 6.71
CA TYR A 29 -7.56 -7.08 8.16
C TYR A 29 -8.53 -6.19 8.97
N GLY A 30 -8.71 -6.45 10.27
CA GLY A 30 -9.48 -5.58 11.15
C GLY A 30 -10.99 -5.82 11.21
N HIS A 31 -11.51 -6.74 10.39
CA HIS A 31 -12.88 -7.26 10.55
C HIS A 31 -13.04 -8.09 11.84
N ALA A 32 -14.28 -8.44 12.22
CA ALA A 32 -14.58 -9.13 13.48
C ALA A 32 -13.84 -10.48 13.70
N GLY A 33 -13.36 -11.13 12.64
CA GLY A 33 -12.57 -12.37 12.72
C GLY A 33 -11.06 -12.15 12.90
N ALA A 34 -10.59 -10.92 12.72
CA ALA A 34 -9.21 -10.49 12.88
C ALA A 34 -9.18 -9.04 13.42
N PRO A 35 -9.65 -8.81 14.66
CA PRO A 35 -10.25 -7.55 15.10
C PRO A 35 -9.25 -6.46 15.55
N ASN A 36 -8.14 -6.29 14.83
CA ASN A 36 -7.09 -5.31 15.15
C ASN A 36 -6.51 -5.47 16.58
N ASP A 37 -6.32 -6.70 17.03
CA ASP A 37 -5.94 -7.04 18.41
C ASP A 37 -4.44 -7.35 18.60
N LYS A 38 -3.64 -7.30 17.53
CA LYS A 38 -2.19 -7.52 17.60
C LYS A 38 -1.47 -6.32 18.24
N THR A 39 -0.66 -6.57 19.26
CA THR A 39 0.30 -5.60 19.79
C THR A 39 1.34 -5.22 18.72
N ILE A 40 1.57 -3.92 18.57
CA ILE A 40 2.61 -3.39 17.69
C ILE A 40 3.96 -3.56 18.38
N GLU A 41 4.89 -4.23 17.72
CA GLU A 41 6.22 -4.53 18.27
C GLU A 41 7.30 -3.64 17.62
N ASP A 42 8.44 -3.50 18.31
CA ASP A 42 9.61 -2.83 17.71
C ASP A 42 10.07 -3.57 16.44
N GLY A 43 10.38 -2.80 15.40
CA GLY A 43 10.75 -3.34 14.09
C GLY A 43 9.59 -3.71 13.17
N ASP A 44 8.33 -3.67 13.64
CA ASP A 44 7.17 -3.89 12.76
C ASP A 44 7.07 -2.80 11.68
N LEU A 45 6.59 -3.19 10.50
CA LEU A 45 6.06 -2.27 9.50
C LEU A 45 4.55 -2.19 9.66
N CYS A 46 4.05 -0.98 9.92
CA CYS A 46 2.63 -0.70 10.02
C CYS A 46 2.06 -0.35 8.65
N LEU A 47 0.88 -0.89 8.34
CA LEU A 47 0.06 -0.50 7.20
C LEU A 47 -1.31 -0.13 7.73
N PHE A 48 -1.62 1.15 7.73
CA PHE A 48 -2.88 1.68 8.26
C PHE A 48 -3.74 2.12 7.10
N ASP A 49 -4.85 1.41 6.89
CA ASP A 49 -5.86 1.73 5.89
C ASP A 49 -7.12 2.25 6.59
N MET A 50 -7.39 3.55 6.38
CA MET A 50 -8.44 4.26 7.09
C MET A 50 -9.10 5.31 6.20
N GLY A 51 -10.42 5.38 6.37
CA GLY A 51 -11.26 6.34 5.68
C GLY A 51 -12.20 7.06 6.62
N GLY A 52 -12.79 8.14 6.11
CA GLY A 52 -13.86 8.87 6.75
C GLY A 52 -14.99 9.09 5.76
N GLU A 53 -16.17 9.41 6.27
CA GLU A 53 -17.28 9.86 5.45
C GLU A 53 -17.73 11.24 5.96
N TYR A 54 -17.94 12.16 5.02
CA TYR A 54 -18.55 13.44 5.28
C TYR A 54 -19.67 13.69 4.29
N TYR A 55 -20.90 13.83 4.79
CA TYR A 55 -22.08 14.08 3.97
C TYR A 55 -22.24 13.06 2.82
N CYS A 56 -22.06 11.77 3.13
CA CYS A 56 -22.08 10.66 2.16
C CYS A 56 -20.97 10.71 1.08
N TYR A 57 -19.94 11.55 1.24
CA TYR A 57 -18.70 11.47 0.48
C TYR A 57 -17.64 10.74 1.28
N GLY A 58 -17.13 9.64 0.74
CA GLY A 58 -16.06 8.85 1.34
C GLY A 58 -14.66 9.41 1.03
N SER A 59 -13.72 9.13 1.92
CA SER A 59 -12.28 9.23 1.70
C SER A 59 -11.62 7.89 2.03
N ASP A 60 -10.57 7.54 1.31
CA ASP A 60 -9.86 6.27 1.46
C ASP A 60 -8.35 6.51 1.35
N ILE A 61 -7.61 6.21 2.41
CA ILE A 61 -6.19 6.54 2.53
C ILE A 61 -5.45 5.42 3.28
N THR A 62 -4.47 4.84 2.60
CA THR A 62 -3.51 3.91 3.21
C THR A 62 -2.17 4.61 3.50
N CYS A 63 -1.62 4.42 4.69
CA CYS A 63 -0.30 4.90 5.10
C CYS A 63 0.58 3.74 5.61
N THR A 64 1.81 3.65 5.10
CA THR A 64 2.78 2.63 5.51
C THR A 64 4.00 3.28 6.17
N PHE A 65 4.39 2.81 7.35
CA PHE A 65 5.49 3.39 8.13
C PHE A 65 6.05 2.39 9.17
N PRO A 66 7.33 2.53 9.58
CA PRO A 66 7.92 1.70 10.63
C PRO A 66 7.36 2.08 11.99
N ALA A 67 6.99 1.09 12.81
CA ALA A 67 6.41 1.29 14.14
C ALA A 67 7.30 2.15 15.05
N ASN A 68 8.62 2.00 14.94
CA ASN A 68 9.62 2.72 15.73
C ASN A 68 10.11 4.03 15.09
N GLY A 69 9.50 4.45 13.98
CA GLY A 69 9.82 5.69 13.27
C GLY A 69 11.11 5.65 12.43
N LYS A 70 11.79 4.50 12.31
CA LYS A 70 13.01 4.36 11.49
C LYS A 70 12.92 3.17 10.56
N PHE A 71 12.99 3.41 9.26
CA PHE A 71 13.03 2.35 8.28
C PHE A 71 14.34 1.56 8.38
N THR A 72 14.25 0.24 8.39
CA THR A 72 15.39 -0.62 8.05
C THR A 72 15.70 -0.53 6.54
N PRO A 73 16.90 -0.96 6.09
CA PRO A 73 17.20 -1.02 4.66
C PRO A 73 16.16 -1.80 3.85
N ASP A 74 15.73 -2.96 4.34
CA ASP A 74 14.75 -3.81 3.65
C ASP A 74 13.36 -3.17 3.60
N GLN A 75 12.89 -2.60 4.72
CA GLN A 75 11.61 -1.88 4.77
C GLN A 75 11.62 -0.69 3.81
N LYS A 76 12.73 0.07 3.79
CA LYS A 76 12.88 1.22 2.90
C LYS A 76 12.85 0.78 1.43
N ALA A 77 13.55 -0.30 1.09
CA ALA A 77 13.60 -0.82 -0.27
C ALA A 77 12.21 -1.18 -0.82
N ILE A 78 11.41 -1.90 -0.03
CA ILE A 78 10.03 -2.26 -0.41
C ILE A 78 9.12 -1.02 -0.44
N TYR A 79 9.23 -0.14 0.56
CA TYR A 79 8.46 1.09 0.61
C TYR A 79 8.70 1.98 -0.61
N GLU A 80 9.98 2.17 -1.00
CA GLU A 80 10.35 2.99 -2.15
C GLU A 80 9.90 2.36 -3.47
N ALA A 81 9.82 1.02 -3.57
CA ALA A 81 9.26 0.33 -4.74
C ALA A 81 7.78 0.68 -4.97
N VAL A 82 6.97 0.61 -3.90
CA VAL A 82 5.54 0.99 -3.94
C VAL A 82 5.38 2.50 -4.14
N TYR A 83 6.23 3.31 -3.50
CA TYR A 83 6.21 4.76 -3.71
C TYR A 83 6.50 5.13 -5.17
N ARG A 84 7.47 4.46 -5.81
CA ARG A 84 7.81 4.67 -7.21
C ARG A 84 6.65 4.30 -8.14
N SER A 85 6.00 3.15 -7.94
CA SER A 85 4.84 2.75 -8.74
C SER A 85 3.66 3.72 -8.56
N SER A 86 3.39 4.16 -7.33
CA SER A 86 2.41 5.20 -7.02
C SER A 86 2.69 6.47 -7.82
N ARG A 87 3.91 7.02 -7.75
CA ARG A 87 4.28 8.24 -8.49
C ARG A 87 4.19 8.06 -10.00
N ALA A 88 4.57 6.89 -10.53
CA ALA A 88 4.50 6.58 -11.95
C ALA A 88 3.05 6.55 -12.47
N VAL A 89 2.15 5.89 -11.74
CA VAL A 89 0.72 5.86 -12.04
C VAL A 89 0.12 7.27 -11.95
N PHE A 90 0.34 8.00 -10.86
CA PHE A 90 -0.16 9.37 -10.69
C PHE A 90 0.28 10.30 -11.82
N SER A 91 1.51 10.15 -12.32
CA SER A 91 2.04 10.97 -13.42
C SER A 91 1.48 10.58 -14.79
N SER A 92 0.96 9.36 -14.92
CA SER A 92 0.48 8.79 -16.18
C SER A 92 -1.04 8.92 -16.36
N ILE A 93 -1.79 9.10 -15.26
CA ILE A 93 -3.24 9.28 -15.29
C ILE A 93 -3.60 10.59 -16.01
N LYS A 94 -4.42 10.46 -17.05
CA LYS A 94 -5.04 11.56 -17.81
C LYS A 94 -6.27 11.04 -18.56
N PRO A 95 -7.18 11.91 -19.05
CA PRO A 95 -8.32 11.48 -19.85
C PRO A 95 -7.89 10.62 -21.05
N GLY A 96 -8.61 9.52 -21.26
CA GLY A 96 -8.39 8.59 -22.37
C GLY A 96 -7.42 7.43 -22.10
N VAL A 97 -6.74 7.40 -20.95
CA VAL A 97 -5.90 6.25 -20.54
C VAL A 97 -6.76 5.13 -19.99
N ALA A 98 -6.47 3.88 -20.36
CA ALA A 98 -7.20 2.74 -19.84
C ALA A 98 -6.67 2.33 -18.46
N TRP A 99 -7.56 2.20 -17.47
CA TRP A 99 -7.17 1.82 -16.10
C TRP A 99 -6.35 0.52 -16.00
N PRO A 100 -6.63 -0.55 -16.77
CA PRO A 100 -5.80 -1.75 -16.76
C PRO A 100 -4.34 -1.52 -17.21
N GLU A 101 -4.05 -0.45 -17.96
CA GLU A 101 -2.68 -0.07 -18.29
C GLU A 101 -1.93 0.48 -17.07
N MET A 102 -2.63 1.17 -16.16
CA MET A 102 -2.06 1.67 -14.91
C MET A 102 -1.73 0.53 -13.94
N HIS A 103 -2.59 -0.48 -13.87
CA HIS A 103 -2.31 -1.70 -13.11
C HIS A 103 -1.04 -2.40 -13.62
N ARG A 104 -0.95 -2.63 -14.94
CA ARG A 104 0.26 -3.25 -15.55
C ARG A 104 1.51 -2.37 -15.43
N LEU A 105 1.35 -1.05 -15.42
CA LEU A 105 2.45 -0.12 -15.16
C LEU A 105 2.97 -0.29 -13.73
N ALA A 106 2.08 -0.38 -12.74
CA ALA A 106 2.47 -0.62 -11.35
C ALA A 106 3.16 -1.99 -11.20
N ASP A 107 2.60 -3.06 -11.78
CA ASP A 107 3.21 -4.39 -11.80
C ASP A 107 4.64 -4.37 -12.34
N ARG A 108 4.83 -3.75 -13.51
CA ARG A 108 6.15 -3.62 -14.13
C ARG A 108 7.14 -2.90 -13.21
N VAL A 109 6.74 -1.78 -12.62
CA VAL A 109 7.60 -1.02 -11.71
C VAL A 109 7.96 -1.84 -10.47
N HIS A 110 7.01 -2.60 -9.91
CA HIS A 110 7.28 -3.51 -8.80
C HIS A 110 8.29 -4.59 -9.21
N LEU A 111 8.11 -5.24 -10.35
CA LEU A 111 9.04 -6.28 -10.84
C LEU A 111 10.44 -5.71 -11.10
N GLU A 112 10.55 -4.50 -11.65
CA GLU A 112 11.83 -3.80 -11.85
C GLU A 112 12.54 -3.53 -10.53
N GLU A 113 11.84 -2.99 -9.53
CA GLU A 113 12.44 -2.69 -8.22
C GLU A 113 12.77 -3.96 -7.43
N LEU A 114 11.90 -4.97 -7.45
CA LEU A 114 12.15 -6.27 -6.81
C LEU A 114 13.35 -6.99 -7.45
N THR A 115 13.56 -6.83 -8.76
CA THR A 115 14.76 -7.34 -9.45
C THR A 115 16.01 -6.57 -9.02
N LYS A 116 15.93 -5.24 -8.96
CA LYS A 116 17.05 -4.37 -8.56
C LYS A 116 17.53 -4.62 -7.13
N ILE A 117 16.63 -4.93 -6.20
CA ILE A 117 16.98 -5.24 -4.80
C ILE A 117 17.36 -6.72 -4.59
N GLY A 118 17.28 -7.55 -5.64
CA GLY A 118 17.74 -8.94 -5.62
C GLY A 118 16.73 -9.95 -5.10
N ILE A 119 15.45 -9.60 -4.96
CA ILE A 119 14.37 -10.57 -4.64
C ILE A 119 14.02 -11.40 -5.88
N LEU A 120 14.02 -10.76 -7.05
CA LEU A 120 13.80 -11.42 -8.33
C LEU A 120 15.09 -11.44 -9.15
N HIS A 121 15.23 -12.46 -9.98
CA HIS A 121 16.36 -12.60 -10.91
C HIS A 121 15.84 -12.97 -12.29
N GLY A 122 16.42 -12.36 -13.33
CA GLY A 122 16.05 -12.61 -14.73
C GLY A 122 15.54 -11.34 -15.43
N ASN A 123 14.82 -11.53 -16.54
CA ASN A 123 14.28 -10.45 -17.36
C ASN A 123 12.85 -10.09 -16.92
N VAL A 124 12.59 -8.80 -16.69
CA VAL A 124 11.27 -8.28 -16.30
C VAL A 124 10.20 -8.56 -17.36
N GLU A 125 10.53 -8.56 -18.66
CA GLU A 125 9.56 -8.87 -19.72
C GLU A 125 9.02 -10.30 -19.60
N ASP A 126 9.90 -11.25 -19.27
CA ASP A 126 9.52 -12.65 -19.06
C ASP A 126 8.60 -12.75 -17.83
N MET A 127 8.92 -12.02 -16.75
CA MET A 127 8.11 -11.96 -15.54
C MET A 127 6.71 -11.39 -15.78
N VAL A 128 6.59 -10.34 -16.59
CA VAL A 128 5.30 -9.74 -16.98
C VAL A 128 4.47 -10.74 -17.78
N THR A 129 5.09 -11.50 -18.69
CA THR A 129 4.42 -12.50 -19.54
C THR A 129 3.76 -13.60 -18.71
N VAL A 130 4.40 -14.02 -17.61
CA VAL A 130 3.87 -15.05 -16.69
C VAL A 130 3.04 -14.46 -15.55
N HIS A 131 2.68 -13.18 -15.62
CA HIS A 131 1.85 -12.48 -14.62
C HIS A 131 2.44 -12.49 -13.19
N LEU A 132 3.77 -12.46 -13.06
CA LEU A 132 4.43 -12.54 -11.76
C LEU A 132 4.10 -11.35 -10.83
N GLY A 133 3.74 -10.20 -11.39
CA GLY A 133 3.34 -9.01 -10.61
C GLY A 133 2.16 -9.29 -9.66
N ALA A 134 1.19 -10.10 -10.10
CA ALA A 134 0.01 -10.46 -9.33
C ALA A 134 0.31 -11.31 -8.08
N VAL A 135 1.50 -11.91 -7.98
CA VAL A 135 1.95 -12.59 -6.75
C VAL A 135 2.24 -11.59 -5.63
N PHE A 136 2.72 -10.40 -5.99
CA PHE A 136 3.12 -9.36 -5.04
C PHE A 136 2.05 -8.28 -4.85
N MET A 137 1.15 -8.11 -5.82
CA MET A 137 0.00 -7.21 -5.76
C MET A 137 -1.26 -7.94 -6.25
N PRO A 138 -1.83 -8.84 -5.42
CA PRO A 138 -3.00 -9.65 -5.77
C PRO A 138 -4.33 -8.88 -5.73
#